data_AF-A0A4V2XBY1-F1
#
_entry.id   AF-A0A4V2XBY1-F1
#
_cell.length_a   1.000
_cell.length_b   1.000
_cell.length_c   1.000
_cell.angle_alpha   90.00
_cell.angle_beta   90.00
_cell.angle_gamma   90.00
#
_symmetry.space_group_name_H-M   'P 1'
#
loop_
_entity.id
_entity.type
_entity.pdbx_description
1 polymer ?
#
loop_
_entity_poly.entity_id
_entity_poly.type
_entity_poly.pdbx_seq_one_letter_code
_entity_poly.pdbx_strand_id
1 'polypeptide(L)'
;MVFGLGGTIAMTSGTGEGVSPTLSAGDLVDAVPGLASAGIDIEVVDFRRRPGASLTFADIAALATAATHELAAGAAGVVITQGTDTIEETAYLLDLLHQRPEPVVVTGAMRNPTMAGADGPANLLAAIQTAASPAARDKGCLVVLADEIHAARWVTKTHSTSGATFRSSDTGPIGYVTEGAVRLLTRVPHRLTTPTPRQAEHARVGLYTVSLDDDATLLDAIGRHCDGLVVAGFGVGHVPEPLVDTLTALAERIPVILASRTPAGPMLTRTYGFPGSESDLLARGLIPAGWLHPYKARILLRALLAAQAKPQDIAPAFAVAGSLDEPSSWPWPTPIPTGDRTETAAAHA
;
A
#
# COMPACT_ATOMS: atom_id res chain seq x y z
N MET A 1 -5.47 16.25 10.43
CA MET A 1 -5.72 16.63 9.02
C MET A 1 -6.49 15.55 8.30
N VAL A 2 -7.46 15.93 7.46
CA VAL A 2 -8.15 15.06 6.52
C VAL A 2 -7.88 15.55 5.09
N PHE A 3 -7.32 14.70 4.23
CA PHE A 3 -7.15 14.97 2.80
C PHE A 3 -8.18 14.22 1.96
N GLY A 4 -8.94 14.96 1.16
CA GLY A 4 -9.83 14.41 0.14
C GLY A 4 -9.11 14.16 -1.18
N LEU A 5 -9.14 12.91 -1.68
CA LEU A 5 -8.76 12.59 -3.07
C LEU A 5 -9.97 12.45 -4.00
N GLY A 6 -11.19 12.40 -3.44
CA GLY A 6 -12.44 12.09 -4.12
C GLY A 6 -12.84 10.61 -4.00
N GLY A 7 -13.61 10.12 -4.97
CA GLY A 7 -14.10 8.73 -4.99
C GLY A 7 -15.47 8.53 -4.32
N THR A 8 -15.93 7.28 -4.24
CA THR A 8 -17.30 6.88 -3.84
C THR A 8 -17.80 7.52 -2.55
N ILE A 9 -16.92 7.72 -1.56
CA ILE A 9 -17.28 8.36 -0.29
C ILE A 9 -17.78 9.79 -0.47
N ALA A 10 -17.28 10.49 -1.50
CA ALA A 10 -17.64 11.87 -1.86
C ALA A 10 -18.65 11.96 -3.03
N MET A 11 -19.17 10.83 -3.53
CA MET A 11 -20.08 10.78 -4.68
C MET A 11 -21.54 10.82 -4.22
N THR A 12 -22.34 11.78 -4.72
CA THR A 12 -23.82 11.75 -4.57
C THR A 12 -24.50 11.70 -5.94
N SER A 13 -25.76 11.27 -5.97
CA SER A 13 -26.56 11.25 -7.20
C SER A 13 -26.65 12.65 -7.78
N GLY A 14 -26.05 12.86 -8.94
CA GLY A 14 -26.21 14.09 -9.72
C GLY A 14 -27.56 14.11 -10.44
N THR A 15 -27.86 15.18 -11.16
CA THR A 15 -29.09 15.34 -11.98
C THR A 15 -29.14 14.45 -13.24
N GLY A 16 -28.35 13.37 -13.31
CA GLY A 16 -28.28 12.44 -14.44
C GLY A 16 -28.24 10.97 -14.00
N GLU A 17 -28.17 10.04 -14.95
CA GLU A 17 -28.04 8.60 -14.67
C GLU A 17 -26.61 8.26 -14.19
N GLY A 18 -26.35 8.42 -12.88
CA GLY A 18 -25.07 8.09 -12.25
C GLY A 18 -24.79 8.89 -10.97
N VAL A 19 -23.77 8.45 -10.22
CA VAL A 19 -23.29 9.14 -9.01
C VAL A 19 -22.01 9.91 -9.38
N SER A 20 -21.96 11.20 -9.09
CA SER A 20 -20.81 12.08 -9.40
C SER A 20 -20.21 12.64 -8.11
N PRO A 21 -18.89 12.90 -8.05
CA PRO A 21 -18.27 13.51 -6.86
C PRO A 21 -18.80 14.93 -6.67
N THR A 22 -19.55 15.14 -5.58
CA THR A 22 -20.29 16.38 -5.28
C THR A 22 -20.03 16.89 -3.87
N LEU A 23 -19.61 16.03 -2.95
CA LEU A 23 -19.26 16.40 -1.57
C LEU A 23 -17.78 16.75 -1.46
N SER A 24 -17.48 17.83 -0.74
CA SER A 24 -16.12 18.11 -0.26
C SER A 24 -15.77 17.17 0.90
N ALA A 25 -14.48 17.05 1.24
CA ALA A 25 -14.09 16.34 2.45
C ALA A 25 -14.65 17.01 3.72
N GLY A 26 -14.92 18.32 3.70
CA GLY A 26 -15.55 19.04 4.81
C GLY A 26 -16.98 18.58 5.03
N ASP A 27 -17.76 18.48 3.94
CA ASP A 27 -19.14 17.98 4.01
C ASP A 27 -19.20 16.54 4.56
N LEU A 28 -18.19 15.71 4.24
CA LEU A 28 -18.10 14.36 4.77
C LEU A 28 -17.84 14.34 6.27
N VAL A 29 -16.93 15.20 6.76
CA VAL A 29 -16.60 15.33 8.18
C VAL A 29 -17.82 15.83 8.95
N ASP A 30 -18.49 16.88 8.46
CA ASP A 30 -19.67 17.47 9.11
C ASP A 30 -20.85 16.50 9.20
N ALA A 31 -20.96 15.58 8.23
CA ALA A 31 -22.02 14.58 8.19
C ALA A 31 -21.80 13.39 9.13
N VAL A 32 -20.64 13.25 9.80
CA VAL A 32 -20.33 12.06 10.63
C VAL A 32 -20.89 12.20 12.04
N PRO A 33 -21.86 11.34 12.46
CA PRO A 33 -22.35 11.33 13.82
C PRO A 33 -21.25 10.94 14.82
N GLY A 34 -21.20 11.63 15.96
CA GLY A 34 -20.25 11.34 17.06
C GLY A 34 -18.88 12.00 16.91
N LEU A 35 -18.53 12.53 15.74
CA LEU A 35 -17.22 13.13 15.48
C LEU A 35 -17.02 14.45 16.26
N ALA A 36 -18.05 15.30 16.30
CA ALA A 36 -18.03 16.54 17.10
C ALA A 36 -17.83 16.28 18.61
N SER A 37 -18.30 15.12 19.09
CA SER A 37 -18.15 14.71 20.50
C SER A 37 -16.83 13.99 20.78
N ALA A 38 -16.02 13.69 19.76
CA ALA A 38 -14.77 12.95 19.92
C ALA A 38 -13.64 13.81 20.50
N GLY A 39 -13.79 15.14 20.55
CA GLY A 39 -12.78 16.05 21.07
C GLY A 39 -11.51 16.11 20.20
N ILE A 40 -11.64 15.81 18.91
CA ILE A 40 -10.54 15.83 17.94
C ILE A 40 -10.70 17.09 17.08
N ASP A 41 -9.64 17.89 17.01
CA ASP A 41 -9.59 19.03 16.09
C ASP A 41 -9.30 18.55 14.66
N ILE A 42 -10.12 19.00 13.70
CA ILE A 42 -10.14 18.47 12.34
C ILE A 42 -10.05 19.62 11.36
N GLU A 43 -8.91 19.72 10.70
CA GLU A 43 -8.74 20.52 9.50
C GLU A 43 -8.81 19.64 8.25
N VAL A 44 -9.45 20.18 7.21
CA VAL A 44 -9.78 19.45 5.99
C VAL A 44 -9.23 20.15 4.75
N VAL A 45 -8.64 19.37 3.85
CA VAL A 45 -8.09 19.83 2.58
C VAL A 45 -8.60 18.95 1.44
N ASP A 46 -9.32 19.55 0.50
CA ASP A 46 -9.65 18.90 -0.78
C ASP A 46 -8.41 18.86 -1.69
N PHE A 47 -7.56 17.84 -1.52
CA PHE A 47 -6.28 17.74 -2.22
C PHE A 47 -6.47 17.48 -3.72
N ARG A 48 -7.36 16.55 -4.08
CA ARG A 48 -7.74 16.21 -5.45
C ARG A 48 -9.21 15.83 -5.51
N ARG A 49 -9.79 15.89 -6.70
CA ARG A 49 -11.16 15.41 -6.99
C ARG A 49 -11.13 14.45 -8.18
N ARG A 50 -10.58 13.25 -7.97
CA ARG A 50 -10.47 12.22 -9.03
C ARG A 50 -11.11 10.90 -8.58
N PRO A 51 -11.69 10.12 -9.50
CA PRO A 51 -11.99 8.71 -9.22
C PRO A 51 -10.71 7.98 -8.80
N GLY A 52 -10.83 7.01 -7.88
CA GLY A 52 -9.66 6.24 -7.40
C GLY A 52 -8.87 5.56 -8.54
N ALA A 53 -9.59 5.09 -9.57
CA ALA A 53 -9.01 4.51 -10.78
C ALA A 53 -8.23 5.49 -11.68
N SER A 54 -8.33 6.80 -11.43
CA SER A 54 -7.63 7.85 -12.19
C SER A 54 -6.51 8.51 -11.40
N LEU A 55 -6.22 8.05 -10.19
CA LEU A 55 -5.10 8.53 -9.40
C LEU A 55 -3.78 8.04 -10.00
N THR A 56 -2.78 8.91 -9.95
CA THR A 56 -1.44 8.62 -10.46
C THR A 56 -0.43 8.50 -9.32
N PHE A 57 0.71 7.88 -9.59
CA PHE A 57 1.84 7.86 -8.65
C PHE A 57 2.27 9.29 -8.24
N ALA A 58 2.24 10.24 -9.18
CA ALA A 58 2.57 11.64 -8.92
C ALA A 58 1.56 12.30 -7.97
N ASP A 59 0.26 12.00 -8.11
CA ASP A 59 -0.78 12.47 -7.17
C ASP A 59 -0.48 12.00 -5.74
N ILE A 60 -0.13 10.72 -5.57
CA ILE A 60 0.15 10.14 -4.25
C ILE A 60 1.49 10.62 -3.68
N ALA A 61 2.52 10.80 -4.50
CA ALA A 61 3.80 11.36 -4.04
C ALA A 61 3.65 12.82 -3.58
N ALA A 62 2.84 13.62 -4.31
CA ALA A 62 2.49 14.97 -3.90
C ALA A 62 1.69 14.97 -2.58
N LEU A 63 0.76 14.02 -2.41
CA LEU A 63 0.02 13.85 -1.16
C LEU A 63 0.94 13.49 0.01
N ALA A 64 1.89 12.58 -0.18
CA ALA A 64 2.88 12.23 0.84
C ALA A 64 3.69 13.47 1.29
N THR A 65 4.05 14.35 0.35
CA THR A 65 4.74 15.61 0.65
C THR A 65 3.86 16.55 1.47
N ALA A 66 2.60 16.74 1.07
CA ALA A 66 1.65 17.57 1.80
C ALA A 66 1.35 17.01 3.21
N ALA A 67 1.12 15.71 3.33
CA ALA A 67 0.93 15.05 4.62
C ALA A 67 2.16 15.24 5.53
N THR A 68 3.37 15.08 4.99
CA THR A 68 4.62 15.31 5.75
C THR A 68 4.72 16.74 6.27
N HIS A 69 4.32 17.72 5.46
CA HIS A 69 4.29 19.14 5.85
C HIS A 69 3.36 19.36 7.06
N GLU A 70 2.13 18.89 6.99
CA GLU A 70 1.16 19.08 8.09
C GLU A 70 1.56 18.35 9.38
N LEU A 71 2.11 17.14 9.25
CA LEU A 71 2.63 16.40 10.39
C LEU A 71 3.84 17.12 11.02
N ALA A 72 4.68 17.77 10.22
CA ALA A 72 5.77 18.60 10.72
C ALA A 72 5.27 19.90 11.39
N ALA A 73 4.12 20.43 10.95
CA ALA A 73 3.46 21.58 11.55
C ALA A 73 2.71 21.28 12.86
N GLY A 74 2.64 20.00 13.26
CA GLY A 74 2.09 19.59 14.56
C GLY A 74 0.81 18.76 14.50
N ALA A 75 0.34 18.38 13.30
CA ALA A 75 -0.81 17.49 13.20
C ALA A 75 -0.51 16.13 13.85
N ALA A 76 -1.44 15.63 14.70
CA ALA A 76 -1.29 14.37 15.41
C ALA A 76 -1.33 13.13 14.48
N GLY A 77 -1.95 13.27 13.31
CA GLY A 77 -2.13 12.23 12.31
C GLY A 77 -2.84 12.77 11.06
N VAL A 78 -2.79 11.97 10.00
CA VAL A 78 -3.41 12.28 8.70
C VAL A 78 -4.43 11.21 8.33
N VAL A 79 -5.61 11.61 7.91
CA VAL A 79 -6.62 10.74 7.28
C VAL A 79 -6.73 11.08 5.80
N ILE A 80 -6.86 10.08 4.95
CA ILE A 80 -7.01 10.22 3.50
C ILE A 80 -8.28 9.52 3.09
N THR A 81 -9.24 10.26 2.54
CA THR A 81 -10.48 9.71 2.01
C THR A 81 -10.34 9.50 0.49
N GLN A 82 -10.55 8.27 0.04
CA GLN A 82 -10.36 7.87 -1.36
C GLN A 82 -11.47 6.92 -1.83
N GLY A 83 -11.67 6.83 -3.16
CA GLY A 83 -12.35 5.68 -3.78
C GLY A 83 -11.58 4.38 -3.58
N THR A 84 -12.30 3.28 -3.38
CA THR A 84 -11.73 2.04 -2.84
C THR A 84 -10.86 1.24 -3.82
N ASP A 85 -10.96 1.49 -5.13
CA ASP A 85 -10.32 0.64 -6.16
C ASP A 85 -8.80 0.52 -6.02
N THR A 86 -8.13 1.58 -5.58
CA THR A 86 -6.67 1.66 -5.51
C THR A 86 -6.15 1.94 -4.10
N ILE A 87 -6.98 1.80 -3.06
CA ILE A 87 -6.58 2.08 -1.66
C ILE A 87 -5.35 1.25 -1.28
N GLU A 88 -5.29 -0.01 -1.68
CA GLU A 88 -4.16 -0.87 -1.34
C GLU A 88 -2.83 -0.36 -1.96
N GLU A 89 -2.85 0.12 -3.19
CA GLU A 89 -1.67 0.67 -3.86
C GLU A 89 -1.28 2.03 -3.27
N THR A 90 -2.26 2.92 -3.07
CA THR A 90 -2.06 4.24 -2.45
C THR A 90 -1.48 4.09 -1.05
N ALA A 91 -2.10 3.28 -0.19
CA ALA A 91 -1.66 3.10 1.19
C ALA A 91 -0.24 2.53 1.24
N TYR A 92 0.10 1.60 0.36
CA TYR A 92 1.45 1.04 0.33
C TYR A 92 2.49 2.06 -0.15
N LEU A 93 2.19 2.86 -1.17
CA LEU A 93 3.08 3.94 -1.59
C LEU A 93 3.29 4.98 -0.48
N LEU A 94 2.22 5.38 0.21
CA LEU A 94 2.33 6.28 1.36
C LEU A 94 3.16 5.64 2.48
N ASP A 95 2.99 4.35 2.76
CA ASP A 95 3.80 3.65 3.77
C ASP A 95 5.30 3.68 3.45
N LEU A 96 5.65 3.47 2.17
CA LEU A 96 7.04 3.53 1.70
C LEU A 96 7.64 4.94 1.82
N LEU A 97 6.84 5.98 1.60
CA LEU A 97 7.30 7.37 1.62
C LEU A 97 7.25 8.02 3.01
N HIS A 98 6.60 7.37 3.98
CA HIS A 98 6.32 7.94 5.30
C HIS A 98 7.35 7.51 6.36
N GLN A 99 8.19 8.46 6.78
CA GLN A 99 9.29 8.23 7.73
C GLN A 99 9.02 8.79 9.13
N ARG A 100 7.81 9.30 9.38
CA ARG A 100 7.45 9.93 10.66
C ARG A 100 6.69 8.96 11.59
N PRO A 101 6.69 9.20 12.90
CA PRO A 101 5.97 8.37 13.86
C PRO A 101 4.45 8.59 13.84
N GLU A 102 3.97 9.75 13.39
CA GLU A 102 2.52 10.03 13.30
C GLU A 102 1.83 9.07 12.32
N PRO A 103 0.61 8.57 12.60
CA PRO A 103 -0.10 7.68 11.69
C PRO A 103 -0.62 8.40 10.43
N VAL A 104 -0.56 7.68 9.31
CA VAL A 104 -1.29 8.03 8.09
C VAL A 104 -2.37 6.96 7.88
N VAL A 105 -3.64 7.35 7.75
CA VAL A 105 -4.76 6.41 7.65
C VAL A 105 -5.52 6.63 6.35
N VAL A 106 -5.58 5.63 5.49
CA VAL A 106 -6.39 5.66 4.26
C VAL A 106 -7.72 4.97 4.53
N THR A 107 -8.81 5.60 4.10
CA THR A 107 -10.16 5.06 4.22
C THR A 107 -11.01 5.39 2.99
N GLY A 108 -12.20 4.79 2.91
CA GLY A 108 -13.15 4.99 1.83
C GLY A 108 -14.52 4.41 2.17
N ALA A 109 -15.37 4.26 1.16
CA ALA A 109 -16.70 3.67 1.30
C ALA A 109 -17.02 2.77 0.11
N MET A 110 -17.64 1.62 0.37
CA MET A 110 -18.15 0.71 -0.67
C MET A 110 -19.56 1.06 -1.09
N ARG A 111 -20.35 1.69 -0.21
CA ARG A 111 -21.70 2.19 -0.49
C ARG A 111 -21.70 3.71 -0.49
N ASN A 112 -22.36 4.31 -1.48
CA ASN A 112 -22.46 5.75 -1.58
C ASN A 112 -23.42 6.30 -0.48
N PRO A 113 -23.35 7.61 -0.16
CA PRO A 113 -24.11 8.20 0.94
C PRO A 113 -25.64 8.16 0.80
N THR A 114 -26.20 7.92 -0.39
CA THR A 114 -27.66 7.84 -0.59
C THR A 114 -28.22 6.44 -0.37
N MET A 115 -27.35 5.43 -0.19
CA MET A 115 -27.77 4.04 0.04
C MET A 115 -28.05 3.74 1.52
N ALA A 116 -29.03 2.88 1.77
CA ALA A 116 -29.20 2.28 3.09
C ALA A 116 -27.93 1.50 3.50
N GLY A 117 -27.47 1.74 4.72
CA GLY A 117 -26.24 1.12 5.24
C GLY A 117 -24.95 1.67 4.62
N ALA A 118 -24.95 2.93 4.15
CA ALA A 118 -23.75 3.65 3.76
C ALA A 118 -22.66 3.52 4.84
N ASP A 119 -21.48 3.07 4.44
CA ASP A 119 -20.36 2.75 5.34
C ASP A 119 -19.38 3.91 5.52
N GLY A 120 -19.46 4.93 4.66
CA GLY A 120 -18.57 6.10 4.70
C GLY A 120 -18.46 6.80 6.07
N PRO A 121 -19.57 7.18 6.73
CA PRO A 121 -19.51 7.85 8.03
C PRO A 121 -18.81 7.01 9.11
N ALA A 122 -19.12 5.71 9.19
CA ALA A 122 -18.49 4.81 10.16
C ALA A 122 -17.00 4.63 9.89
N ASN A 123 -16.64 4.39 8.62
CA ASN A 123 -15.24 4.25 8.20
C ASN A 123 -14.43 5.52 8.48
N LEU A 124 -14.99 6.70 8.20
CA LEU A 124 -14.34 7.99 8.44
C LEU A 124 -14.15 8.26 9.95
N LEU A 125 -15.16 7.98 10.77
CA LEU A 125 -15.05 8.09 12.24
C LEU A 125 -13.92 7.20 12.77
N ALA A 126 -13.92 5.91 12.39
CA ALA A 126 -12.90 4.95 12.80
C ALA A 126 -11.49 5.35 12.32
N ALA A 127 -11.38 5.88 11.11
CA ALA A 127 -10.12 6.37 10.56
C ALA A 127 -9.58 7.58 11.34
N ILE A 128 -10.43 8.55 11.68
CA ILE A 128 -10.04 9.72 12.47
C ILE A 128 -9.65 9.33 13.90
N GLN A 129 -10.41 8.45 14.55
CA GLN A 129 -10.05 7.89 15.85
C GLN A 129 -8.70 7.15 15.80
N THR A 130 -8.44 6.41 14.71
CA THR A 130 -7.16 5.75 14.48
C THR A 130 -6.02 6.75 14.30
N ALA A 131 -6.21 7.77 13.48
CA ALA A 131 -5.18 8.79 13.22
C ALA A 131 -4.87 9.65 14.47
N ALA A 132 -5.85 9.86 15.35
CA ALA A 132 -5.65 10.58 16.62
C ALA A 132 -5.08 9.69 17.74
N SER A 133 -5.02 8.37 17.56
CA SER A 133 -4.64 7.46 18.64
C SER A 133 -3.12 7.37 18.84
N PRO A 134 -2.62 7.55 20.08
CA PRO A 134 -1.22 7.28 20.40
C PRO A 134 -0.81 5.83 20.10
N ALA A 135 -1.74 4.87 20.17
CA ALA A 135 -1.45 3.46 19.89
C ALA A 135 -1.08 3.21 18.42
N ALA A 136 -1.56 4.05 17.50
CA ALA A 136 -1.28 3.96 16.06
C ALA A 136 0.05 4.60 15.65
N ARG A 137 0.77 5.26 16.59
CA ARG A 137 2.11 5.79 16.31
C ARG A 137 3.09 4.66 15.97
N ASP A 138 4.04 5.00 15.10
CA ASP A 138 5.06 4.10 14.55
C ASP A 138 4.51 2.90 13.75
N LYS A 139 3.22 2.95 13.36
CA LYS A 139 2.59 1.91 12.51
C LYS A 139 2.58 2.24 11.03
N GLY A 140 3.04 3.44 10.65
CA GLY A 140 3.15 3.85 9.26
C GLY A 140 1.83 4.24 8.64
N CYS A 141 1.65 3.84 7.39
CA CYS A 141 0.35 3.95 6.73
C CYS A 141 -0.54 2.75 7.07
N LEU A 142 -1.78 3.05 7.45
CA LEU A 142 -2.83 2.09 7.80
C LEU A 142 -3.99 2.21 6.83
N VAL A 143 -4.76 1.13 6.70
CA VAL A 143 -6.07 1.14 6.02
C VAL A 143 -7.13 0.79 7.05
N VAL A 144 -8.15 1.65 7.17
CA VAL A 144 -9.24 1.46 8.15
C VAL A 144 -10.58 1.47 7.46
N LEU A 145 -11.26 0.31 7.45
CA LEU A 145 -12.62 0.13 6.97
C LEU A 145 -13.31 -0.95 7.81
N ALA A 146 -14.63 -0.82 8.00
CA ALA A 146 -15.43 -1.77 8.76
C ALA A 146 -14.87 -2.08 10.16
N ASP A 147 -14.37 -1.04 10.84
CA ASP A 147 -13.70 -1.11 12.16
C ASP A 147 -12.44 -2.00 12.22
N GLU A 148 -11.95 -2.50 11.08
CA GLU A 148 -10.69 -3.25 10.98
C GLU A 148 -9.54 -2.30 10.62
N ILE A 149 -8.41 -2.43 11.34
CA ILE A 149 -7.18 -1.66 11.10
C ILE A 149 -6.16 -2.59 10.46
N HIS A 150 -5.78 -2.32 9.22
CA HIS A 150 -4.81 -3.13 8.48
C HIS A 150 -3.50 -2.39 8.24
N ALA A 151 -2.39 -3.14 8.25
CA ALA A 151 -1.11 -2.65 7.77
C ALA A 151 -1.13 -2.51 6.24
N ALA A 152 -0.68 -1.36 5.72
CA ALA A 152 -0.68 -1.09 4.28
C ALA A 152 0.06 -2.15 3.47
N ARG A 153 1.11 -2.77 4.01
CA ARG A 153 1.88 -3.84 3.34
C ARG A 153 1.04 -5.08 3.02
N TRP A 154 0.08 -5.44 3.85
CA TRP A 154 -0.64 -6.72 3.76
C TRP A 154 -2.07 -6.63 3.25
N VAL A 155 -2.68 -5.44 3.31
CA VAL A 155 -4.07 -5.26 2.93
C VAL A 155 -4.27 -5.27 1.42
N THR A 156 -5.28 -6.01 0.97
CA THR A 156 -5.79 -6.02 -0.41
C THR A 156 -7.32 -5.94 -0.43
N LYS A 157 -7.90 -5.44 -1.51
CA LYS A 157 -9.34 -5.42 -1.81
C LYS A 157 -9.73 -6.76 -2.43
N THR A 158 -10.42 -7.61 -1.68
CA THR A 158 -10.72 -9.00 -2.07
C THR A 158 -12.11 -9.20 -2.66
N HIS A 159 -12.94 -8.16 -2.70
CA HIS A 159 -14.31 -8.20 -3.21
C HIS A 159 -14.70 -6.89 -3.91
N SER A 160 -15.46 -6.98 -5.00
CA SER A 160 -15.86 -5.81 -5.79
C SER A 160 -16.97 -4.97 -5.13
N THR A 161 -17.80 -5.56 -4.26
CA THR A 161 -18.99 -4.88 -3.69
C THR A 161 -19.18 -5.00 -2.16
N SER A 162 -18.39 -5.83 -1.46
CA SER A 162 -18.61 -6.08 -0.04
C SER A 162 -18.01 -4.95 0.79
N GLY A 163 -18.71 -4.48 1.83
CA GLY A 163 -18.16 -3.51 2.78
C GLY A 163 -16.94 -4.07 3.54
N ALA A 164 -16.86 -5.39 3.69
CA ALA A 164 -15.77 -6.09 4.37
C ALA A 164 -14.75 -6.65 3.34
N THR A 165 -14.41 -5.83 2.34
CA THR A 165 -13.55 -6.24 1.20
C THR A 165 -12.06 -6.11 1.47
N PHE A 166 -11.64 -5.22 2.36
CA PHE A 166 -10.23 -5.10 2.67
C PHE A 166 -9.82 -6.20 3.64
N ARG A 167 -8.86 -7.03 3.21
CA ARG A 167 -8.38 -8.18 3.95
C ARG A 167 -6.86 -8.26 3.88
N SER A 168 -6.27 -8.77 4.95
CA SER A 168 -4.86 -9.14 4.98
C SER A 168 -4.79 -10.65 5.10
N SER A 169 -4.94 -11.36 3.97
CA SER A 169 -5.25 -12.80 3.94
C SER A 169 -4.26 -13.67 4.73
N ASP A 170 -2.98 -13.29 4.78
CA ASP A 170 -1.95 -14.07 5.47
C ASP A 170 -1.78 -13.71 6.96
N THR A 171 -2.19 -12.50 7.39
CA THR A 171 -1.85 -11.98 8.72
C THR A 171 -3.06 -11.53 9.55
N GLY A 172 -4.22 -11.34 8.92
CA GLY A 172 -5.36 -10.63 9.51
C GLY A 172 -5.11 -9.12 9.70
N PRO A 173 -6.13 -8.38 10.16
CA PRO A 173 -5.96 -6.99 10.60
C PRO A 173 -5.00 -6.92 11.80
N ILE A 174 -4.33 -5.78 11.95
CA ILE A 174 -3.43 -5.55 13.08
C ILE A 174 -4.13 -5.04 14.33
N GLY A 175 -5.38 -4.62 14.20
CA GLY A 175 -6.20 -4.13 15.29
C GLY A 175 -7.61 -3.79 14.84
N TYR A 176 -8.38 -3.27 15.79
CA TYR A 176 -9.78 -2.91 15.61
C TYR A 176 -10.09 -1.58 16.29
N VAL A 177 -11.13 -0.92 15.82
CA VAL A 177 -11.78 0.18 16.54
C VAL A 177 -12.99 -0.40 17.25
N THR A 178 -12.94 -0.46 18.58
CA THR A 178 -14.00 -1.06 19.41
C THR A 178 -14.50 -0.02 20.40
N GLU A 179 -15.80 0.27 20.38
CA GLU A 179 -16.43 1.28 21.25
C GLU A 179 -15.72 2.65 21.16
N GLY A 180 -15.33 3.05 19.95
CA GLY A 180 -14.60 4.30 19.68
C GLY A 180 -13.12 4.27 20.11
N ALA A 181 -12.61 3.13 20.55
CA ALA A 181 -11.26 2.99 21.05
C ALA A 181 -10.41 2.08 20.16
N VAL A 182 -9.22 2.58 19.79
CA VAL A 182 -8.25 1.83 18.97
C VAL A 182 -7.57 0.75 19.82
N ARG A 183 -7.57 -0.48 19.31
CA ARG A 183 -6.97 -1.66 19.95
C ARG A 183 -6.11 -2.41 18.94
N LEU A 184 -4.80 -2.23 19.04
CA LEU A 184 -3.85 -3.03 18.25
C LEU A 184 -3.59 -4.36 18.95
N LEU A 185 -3.77 -5.45 18.21
CA LEU A 185 -3.65 -6.82 18.72
C LEU A 185 -2.39 -7.52 18.18
N THR A 186 -1.88 -7.07 17.04
CA THR A 186 -0.66 -7.61 16.45
C THR A 186 0.33 -6.49 16.11
N ARG A 187 1.59 -6.87 15.91
CA ARG A 187 2.65 -5.95 15.49
C ARG A 187 3.14 -6.35 14.11
N VAL A 188 3.31 -5.36 13.24
CA VAL A 188 4.03 -5.56 11.99
C VAL A 188 5.52 -5.68 12.34
N PRO A 189 6.22 -6.78 11.97
CA PRO A 189 7.60 -7.01 12.37
C PRO A 189 8.55 -5.89 11.92
N HIS A 190 8.32 -5.36 10.72
CA HIS A 190 9.11 -4.27 10.15
C HIS A 190 8.34 -3.49 9.10
N ARG A 191 8.77 -2.24 8.91
CA ARG A 191 8.37 -1.38 7.80
C ARG A 191 9.56 -1.09 6.91
N LEU A 192 9.33 -1.15 5.61
CA LEU A 192 10.28 -0.70 4.60
C LEU A 192 9.91 0.74 4.24
N THR A 193 10.89 1.65 4.26
CA THR A 193 10.72 2.97 3.64
C THR A 193 11.71 3.12 2.49
N THR A 194 11.37 3.98 1.54
CA THR A 194 12.20 4.31 0.39
C THR A 194 12.64 5.78 0.47
N PRO A 195 13.76 6.16 -0.16
CA PRO A 195 14.08 7.57 -0.34
C PRO A 195 12.95 8.31 -1.05
N THR A 196 12.81 9.60 -0.76
CA THR A 196 11.85 10.45 -1.48
C THR A 196 12.19 10.47 -2.98
N PRO A 197 11.22 10.23 -3.87
CA PRO A 197 11.42 10.29 -5.30
C PRO A 197 12.02 11.62 -5.73
N ARG A 198 13.10 11.59 -6.53
CA ARG A 198 13.71 12.81 -7.09
C ARG A 198 13.00 13.27 -8.36
N GLN A 199 12.39 12.33 -9.09
CA GLN A 199 11.58 12.58 -10.26
C GLN A 199 10.34 11.67 -10.20
N ALA A 200 9.17 12.25 -9.94
CA ALA A 200 7.92 11.49 -9.90
C ALA A 200 7.50 10.95 -11.28
N GLU A 201 8.08 11.47 -12.37
CA GLU A 201 7.44 11.42 -13.70
C GLU A 201 7.99 10.42 -14.73
N HIS A 202 9.03 9.60 -14.45
CA HIS A 202 9.70 8.86 -15.55
C HIS A 202 9.85 7.35 -15.44
N ALA A 203 9.67 6.71 -14.27
CA ALA A 203 9.79 5.25 -14.18
C ALA A 203 8.51 4.53 -14.64
N ARG A 204 8.60 3.78 -15.74
CA ARG A 204 7.53 2.92 -16.26
C ARG A 204 7.73 1.49 -15.80
N VAL A 205 6.88 1.04 -14.88
CA VAL A 205 6.88 -0.35 -14.40
C VAL A 205 5.66 -1.08 -14.91
N GLY A 206 5.90 -2.14 -15.69
CA GLY A 206 4.86 -3.04 -16.20
C GLY A 206 4.42 -4.04 -15.13
N LEU A 207 3.18 -4.51 -15.25
CA LEU A 207 2.69 -5.70 -14.54
C LEU A 207 2.15 -6.68 -15.59
N TYR A 208 2.81 -7.82 -15.72
CA TYR A 208 2.40 -8.91 -16.59
C TYR A 208 1.77 -10.02 -15.76
N THR A 209 0.46 -10.22 -15.93
CA THR A 209 -0.23 -11.33 -15.26
C THR A 209 -0.26 -12.53 -16.17
N VAL A 210 0.43 -13.59 -15.77
CA VAL A 210 0.51 -14.82 -16.53
C VAL A 210 -0.86 -15.49 -16.56
N SER A 211 -1.27 -16.02 -17.70
CA SER A 211 -2.55 -16.70 -17.91
C SER A 211 -2.40 -18.07 -18.58
N LEU A 212 -3.46 -18.89 -18.55
CA LEU A 212 -3.40 -20.23 -19.15
C LEU A 212 -3.14 -20.09 -20.66
N ASP A 213 -2.22 -20.90 -21.19
CA ASP A 213 -1.83 -20.86 -22.61
C ASP A 213 -1.15 -19.54 -23.03
N ASP A 214 -0.38 -18.94 -22.11
CA ASP A 214 0.38 -17.72 -22.38
C ASP A 214 1.55 -17.93 -23.34
N ASP A 215 1.83 -16.91 -24.16
CA ASP A 215 2.97 -16.85 -25.07
C ASP A 215 3.76 -15.54 -24.92
N ALA A 216 4.95 -15.49 -25.54
CA ALA A 216 5.87 -14.38 -25.35
C ALA A 216 5.44 -13.06 -26.02
N THR A 217 4.39 -13.04 -26.85
CA THR A 217 4.04 -11.90 -27.72
C THR A 217 3.73 -10.64 -26.92
N LEU A 218 2.84 -10.76 -25.92
CA LEU A 218 2.44 -9.62 -25.09
C LEU A 218 3.55 -9.23 -24.12
N LEU A 219 4.27 -10.21 -23.58
CA LEU A 219 5.40 -10.00 -22.68
C LEU A 219 6.53 -9.22 -23.36
N ASP A 220 6.93 -9.60 -24.57
CA ASP A 220 7.96 -8.91 -25.36
C ASP A 220 7.55 -7.47 -25.69
N ALA A 221 6.29 -7.26 -26.09
CA ALA A 221 5.76 -5.92 -26.36
C ALA A 221 5.83 -5.02 -25.12
N ILE A 222 5.42 -5.50 -23.95
CA ILE A 222 5.48 -4.74 -22.69
C ILE A 222 6.93 -4.47 -22.30
N GLY A 223 7.78 -5.51 -22.35
CA GLY A 223 9.18 -5.45 -21.93
C GLY A 223 9.96 -4.34 -22.63
N ARG A 224 9.73 -4.11 -23.93
CA ARG A 224 10.40 -3.06 -24.72
C ARG A 224 10.08 -1.63 -24.27
N HIS A 225 9.01 -1.44 -23.50
CA HIS A 225 8.49 -0.13 -23.14
C HIS A 225 8.51 0.15 -21.63
N CYS A 226 9.10 -0.73 -20.81
CA CYS A 226 9.24 -0.52 -19.38
C CYS A 226 10.70 -0.46 -18.93
N ASP A 227 10.91 0.25 -17.82
CA ASP A 227 12.19 0.38 -17.12
C ASP A 227 12.32 -0.69 -16.01
N GLY A 228 11.24 -1.44 -15.78
CA GLY A 228 11.15 -2.57 -14.87
C GLY A 228 9.84 -3.33 -15.07
N LEU A 229 9.81 -4.60 -14.69
CA LEU A 229 8.67 -5.49 -14.90
C LEU A 229 8.35 -6.28 -13.63
N VAL A 230 7.07 -6.40 -13.30
CA VAL A 230 6.57 -7.39 -12.35
C VAL A 230 5.82 -8.47 -13.12
N VAL A 231 6.14 -9.73 -12.87
CA VAL A 231 5.46 -10.90 -13.42
C VAL A 231 4.64 -11.54 -12.31
N ALA A 232 3.32 -11.55 -12.46
CA ALA A 232 2.41 -12.28 -11.57
C ALA A 232 2.23 -13.69 -12.12
N GLY A 233 3.11 -14.60 -11.68
CA GLY A 233 3.15 -16.00 -12.06
C GLY A 233 2.14 -16.88 -11.35
N PHE A 234 2.01 -18.13 -11.78
CA PHE A 234 1.11 -19.12 -11.19
C PHE A 234 1.61 -19.62 -9.84
N GLY A 235 0.66 -19.99 -8.96
CA GLY A 235 0.93 -20.80 -7.78
C GLY A 235 2.03 -20.19 -6.92
N VAL A 236 3.18 -20.85 -6.86
CA VAL A 236 4.32 -20.42 -6.04
C VAL A 236 5.41 -19.68 -6.81
N GLY A 237 5.12 -19.20 -8.03
CA GLY A 237 6.05 -18.45 -8.87
C GLY A 237 6.43 -19.14 -10.18
N HIS A 238 5.46 -19.73 -10.88
CA HIS A 238 5.71 -20.42 -12.15
C HIS A 238 5.21 -19.63 -13.37
N VAL A 239 5.81 -19.89 -14.52
CA VAL A 239 5.38 -19.41 -15.84
C VAL A 239 5.39 -20.57 -16.85
N PRO A 240 4.61 -20.49 -17.95
CA PRO A 240 4.76 -21.39 -19.08
C PRO A 240 6.17 -21.33 -19.68
N GLU A 241 6.69 -22.48 -20.11
CA GLU A 241 8.01 -22.60 -20.74
C GLU A 241 8.24 -21.61 -21.91
N PRO A 242 7.26 -21.31 -22.80
CA PRO A 242 7.45 -20.32 -23.86
C PRO A 242 7.82 -18.91 -23.39
N LEU A 243 7.61 -18.55 -22.12
CA LEU A 243 7.99 -17.24 -21.58
C LEU A 243 9.43 -17.17 -21.09
N VAL A 244 10.10 -18.31 -20.87
CA VAL A 244 11.37 -18.40 -20.13
C VAL A 244 12.48 -17.62 -20.82
N ASP A 245 12.67 -17.80 -22.12
CA ASP A 245 13.75 -17.13 -22.86
C ASP A 245 13.54 -15.62 -22.91
N THR A 246 12.30 -15.18 -23.12
CA THR A 246 11.94 -13.75 -23.11
C THR A 246 12.18 -13.13 -21.74
N LEU A 247 11.78 -13.81 -20.65
CA LEU A 247 12.03 -13.32 -19.28
C LEU A 247 13.51 -13.27 -18.95
N THR A 248 14.29 -14.25 -19.40
CA THR A 248 15.75 -14.28 -19.22
C THR A 248 16.38 -13.07 -19.90
N ALA A 249 16.06 -12.84 -21.18
CA ALA A 249 16.57 -11.69 -21.93
C ALA A 249 16.12 -10.34 -21.34
N LEU A 250 14.92 -10.27 -20.75
CA LEU A 250 14.46 -9.07 -20.06
C LEU A 250 15.23 -8.81 -18.76
N ALA A 251 15.51 -9.86 -17.98
CA ALA A 251 16.24 -9.75 -16.71
C ALA A 251 17.68 -9.26 -16.88
N GLU A 252 18.30 -9.49 -18.04
CA GLU A 252 19.61 -8.93 -18.39
C GLU A 252 19.57 -7.41 -18.63
N ARG A 253 18.39 -6.84 -18.94
CA ARG A 253 18.24 -5.43 -19.35
C ARG A 253 17.56 -4.57 -18.29
N ILE A 254 16.56 -5.09 -17.60
CA ILE A 254 15.74 -4.38 -16.62
C ILE A 254 15.48 -5.27 -15.39
N PRO A 255 15.21 -4.70 -14.21
CA PRO A 255 14.76 -5.49 -13.07
C PRO A 255 13.43 -6.17 -13.38
N VAL A 256 13.43 -7.50 -13.32
CA VAL A 256 12.22 -8.34 -13.47
C VAL A 256 11.91 -9.00 -12.13
N ILE A 257 10.80 -8.60 -11.52
CA ILE A 257 10.33 -9.15 -10.25
C ILE A 257 9.36 -10.29 -10.54
N LEU A 258 9.61 -11.45 -9.96
CA LEU A 258 8.70 -12.58 -9.96
C LEU A 258 7.85 -12.55 -8.69
N ALA A 259 6.53 -12.53 -8.85
CA ALA A 259 5.55 -12.58 -7.77
C ALA A 259 4.50 -13.66 -8.07
N SER A 260 3.77 -14.09 -7.05
CA SER A 260 2.62 -14.97 -7.24
C SER A 260 1.36 -14.14 -7.55
N ARG A 261 0.56 -14.56 -8.54
CA ARG A 261 -0.80 -14.03 -8.75
C ARG A 261 -1.82 -14.61 -7.77
N THR A 262 -1.43 -15.58 -6.95
CA THR A 262 -2.31 -16.20 -5.96
C THR A 262 -2.65 -15.16 -4.89
N PRO A 263 -3.93 -15.00 -4.48
CA PRO A 263 -4.33 -13.94 -3.55
C PRO A 263 -3.72 -14.01 -2.13
N ALA A 264 -3.14 -15.15 -1.76
CA ALA A 264 -2.53 -15.40 -0.45
C ALA A 264 -1.40 -16.42 -0.60
N GLY A 265 -0.47 -16.38 0.37
CA GLY A 265 0.72 -17.21 0.39
C GLY A 265 1.90 -16.63 -0.40
N PRO A 266 3.12 -17.12 -0.11
CA PRO A 266 4.32 -16.58 -0.71
C PRO A 266 4.63 -17.23 -2.07
N MET A 267 5.45 -16.53 -2.84
CA MET A 267 6.32 -17.19 -3.83
C MET A 267 7.37 -18.04 -3.11
N LEU A 268 7.68 -19.23 -3.63
CA LEU A 268 8.78 -20.06 -3.14
C LEU A 268 10.08 -19.75 -3.91
N THR A 269 11.21 -20.30 -3.47
CA THR A 269 12.51 -19.97 -4.08
C THR A 269 13.38 -21.17 -4.45
N ARG A 270 12.96 -22.40 -4.12
CA ARG A 270 13.84 -23.58 -4.19
C ARG A 270 13.10 -24.94 -4.17
N THR A 271 11.86 -25.01 -4.66
CA THR A 271 11.02 -26.20 -4.55
C THR A 271 10.95 -26.99 -5.85
N TYR A 272 10.66 -26.32 -6.96
CA TYR A 272 10.48 -26.96 -8.27
C TYR A 272 11.68 -26.67 -9.20
N GLY A 273 11.97 -27.62 -10.08
CA GLY A 273 13.13 -27.60 -10.98
C GLY A 273 12.77 -27.99 -12.41
N PHE A 274 11.80 -27.30 -13.01
CA PHE A 274 11.43 -27.42 -14.42
C PHE A 274 11.55 -26.06 -15.13
N PRO A 275 11.67 -26.00 -16.47
CA PRO A 275 11.71 -24.72 -17.20
C PRO A 275 10.49 -23.84 -16.87
N GLY A 276 10.73 -22.63 -16.37
CA GLY A 276 9.67 -21.71 -15.94
C GLY A 276 9.20 -21.90 -14.50
N SER A 277 9.79 -22.83 -13.75
CA SER A 277 9.62 -22.88 -12.28
C SER A 277 10.30 -21.69 -11.58
N GLU A 278 9.96 -21.49 -10.32
CA GLU A 278 10.52 -20.42 -9.50
C GLU A 278 12.04 -20.54 -9.38
N SER A 279 12.57 -21.75 -9.14
CA SER A 279 14.02 -21.95 -9.00
C SER A 279 14.76 -21.70 -10.32
N ASP A 280 14.18 -22.10 -11.45
CA ASP A 280 14.74 -21.87 -12.79
C ASP A 280 14.80 -20.38 -13.12
N LEU A 281 13.70 -19.65 -12.92
CA LEU A 281 13.62 -18.22 -13.21
C LEU A 281 14.53 -17.39 -12.30
N LEU A 282 14.64 -17.76 -11.02
CA LEU A 282 15.56 -17.11 -10.09
C LEU A 282 17.02 -17.34 -10.49
N ALA A 283 17.38 -18.54 -10.92
CA ALA A 283 18.71 -18.84 -11.45
C ALA A 283 19.04 -18.03 -12.73
N ARG A 284 18.00 -17.59 -13.46
CA ARG A 284 18.09 -16.74 -14.66
C ARG A 284 18.07 -15.24 -14.38
N GLY A 285 18.11 -14.83 -13.11
CA GLY A 285 18.27 -13.43 -12.72
C GLY A 285 16.98 -12.68 -12.41
N LEU A 286 15.82 -13.35 -12.37
CA LEU A 286 14.60 -12.74 -11.84
C LEU A 286 14.72 -12.54 -10.32
N ILE A 287 14.07 -11.50 -9.80
CA ILE A 287 14.11 -11.11 -8.38
C ILE A 287 12.84 -11.61 -7.69
N PRO A 288 12.95 -12.36 -6.57
CA PRO A 288 11.77 -12.88 -5.88
C PRO A 288 11.04 -11.78 -5.10
N ALA A 289 9.71 -11.73 -5.21
CA ALA A 289 8.87 -10.84 -4.39
C ALA A 289 8.54 -11.42 -3.00
N GLY A 290 8.82 -12.71 -2.77
CA GLY A 290 8.47 -13.39 -1.51
C GLY A 290 6.97 -13.31 -1.22
N TRP A 291 6.62 -12.71 -0.09
CA TRP A 291 5.23 -12.49 0.36
C TRP A 291 4.53 -11.28 -0.28
N LEU A 292 5.22 -10.49 -1.10
CA LEU A 292 4.64 -9.26 -1.64
C LEU A 292 3.68 -9.54 -2.80
N HIS A 293 2.45 -9.05 -2.70
CA HIS A 293 1.47 -9.13 -3.79
C HIS A 293 1.95 -8.37 -5.05
N PRO A 294 1.67 -8.83 -6.28
CA PRO A 294 2.17 -8.21 -7.52
C PRO A 294 1.87 -6.71 -7.65
N TYR A 295 0.70 -6.26 -7.18
CA TYR A 295 0.34 -4.84 -7.18
C TYR A 295 1.29 -4.02 -6.28
N LYS A 296 1.59 -4.53 -5.08
CA LYS A 296 2.54 -3.91 -4.14
C LYS A 296 3.96 -3.97 -4.69
N ALA A 297 4.34 -5.08 -5.34
CA ALA A 297 5.66 -5.24 -5.94
C ALA A 297 5.89 -4.19 -7.03
N ARG A 298 4.87 -3.91 -7.84
CA ARG A 298 4.94 -2.86 -8.85
C ARG A 298 5.11 -1.47 -8.22
N ILE A 299 4.40 -1.18 -7.13
CA ILE A 299 4.54 0.09 -6.41
C ILE A 299 5.96 0.24 -5.82
N LEU A 300 6.49 -0.80 -5.18
CA LEU A 300 7.85 -0.77 -4.62
C LEU A 300 8.91 -0.56 -5.72
N LEU A 301 8.85 -1.35 -6.80
CA LEU A 301 9.80 -1.21 -7.90
C LEU A 301 9.73 0.20 -8.51
N ARG A 302 8.51 0.73 -8.71
CA ARG A 302 8.35 2.08 -9.24
C ARG A 302 8.91 3.14 -8.29
N ALA A 303 8.71 3.00 -6.99
CA ALA A 303 9.27 3.90 -5.98
C ALA A 303 10.80 3.87 -5.97
N LEU A 304 11.41 2.68 -6.01
CA LEU A 304 12.87 2.51 -6.07
C LEU A 304 13.47 3.13 -7.34
N LEU A 305 12.86 2.91 -8.51
CA LEU A 305 13.32 3.49 -9.76
C LEU A 305 13.14 5.02 -9.79
N ALA A 306 12.02 5.54 -9.28
CA ALA A 306 11.78 6.98 -9.17
C ALA A 306 12.73 7.69 -8.16
N ALA A 307 13.23 6.93 -7.19
CA ALA A 307 14.28 7.35 -6.26
C ALA A 307 15.71 7.19 -6.83
N GLN A 308 15.85 6.66 -8.07
CA GLN A 308 17.14 6.32 -8.68
C GLN A 308 17.99 5.39 -7.79
N ALA A 309 17.34 4.41 -7.15
CA ALA A 309 18.04 3.36 -6.42
C ALA A 309 19.06 2.66 -7.33
N LYS A 310 20.23 2.29 -6.80
CA LYS A 310 21.23 1.59 -7.59
C LYS A 310 20.70 0.20 -7.94
N PRO A 311 21.03 -0.36 -9.13
CA PRO A 311 20.56 -1.70 -9.51
C PRO A 311 20.83 -2.77 -8.46
N GLN A 312 22.00 -2.72 -7.81
CA GLN A 312 22.41 -3.63 -6.74
C GLN A 312 21.54 -3.55 -5.46
N ASP A 313 20.79 -2.46 -5.27
CA ASP A 313 19.95 -2.25 -4.09
C ASP A 313 18.52 -2.81 -4.31
N ILE A 314 18.09 -3.04 -5.55
CA ILE A 314 16.71 -3.47 -5.86
C ILE A 314 16.42 -4.85 -5.28
N ALA A 315 17.29 -5.85 -5.51
CA ALA A 315 17.07 -7.20 -5.00
C ALA A 315 17.05 -7.25 -3.45
N PRO A 316 17.98 -6.60 -2.72
CA PRO A 316 17.87 -6.46 -1.26
C PRO A 316 16.57 -5.81 -0.79
N ALA A 317 16.10 -4.75 -1.46
CA ALA A 317 14.82 -4.12 -1.11
C ALA A 317 13.66 -5.12 -1.20
N PHE A 318 13.62 -5.93 -2.26
CA PHE A 318 12.62 -6.96 -2.45
C PHE A 318 12.79 -8.14 -1.48
N ALA A 319 14.00 -8.49 -1.09
CA ALA A 319 14.22 -9.51 -0.07
C ALA A 319 13.61 -9.09 1.28
N VAL A 320 13.87 -7.86 1.73
CA VAL A 320 13.28 -7.31 2.96
C VAL A 320 11.77 -7.11 2.82
N ALA A 321 11.31 -6.51 1.73
CA ALA A 321 9.88 -6.32 1.47
C ALA A 321 9.15 -7.65 1.29
N GLY A 322 9.81 -8.69 0.82
CA GLY A 322 9.27 -10.03 0.64
C GLY A 322 9.37 -10.90 1.86
N SER A 323 9.87 -10.41 3.01
CA SER A 323 10.16 -11.20 4.21
C SER A 323 11.06 -12.42 3.93
N LEU A 324 12.03 -12.28 3.03
CA LEU A 324 13.04 -13.27 2.69
C LEU A 324 14.39 -12.98 3.37
N ASP A 325 14.58 -11.78 3.89
CA ASP A 325 15.79 -11.32 4.57
C ASP A 325 15.45 -10.36 5.72
N GLU A 326 16.42 -10.14 6.61
CA GLU A 326 16.28 -9.30 7.80
C GLU A 326 16.23 -7.80 7.44
N PRO A 327 15.41 -6.98 8.12
CA PRO A 327 15.28 -5.55 7.81
C PRO A 327 16.59 -4.76 7.89
N SER A 328 17.56 -5.24 8.67
CA SER A 328 18.88 -4.64 8.81
C SER A 328 19.73 -4.68 7.54
N SER A 329 19.36 -5.48 6.53
CA SER A 329 20.07 -5.51 5.24
C SER A 329 19.65 -4.36 4.29
N TRP A 330 18.63 -3.57 4.66
CA TRP A 330 18.19 -2.40 3.90
C TRP A 330 18.75 -1.08 4.48
N PRO A 331 19.52 -0.28 3.71
CA PRO A 331 20.24 0.90 4.21
C PRO A 331 19.36 2.11 4.52
N TRP A 332 18.05 2.04 4.24
CA TRP A 332 17.08 3.06 4.62
C TRP A 332 16.09 2.51 5.66
N PRO A 333 16.57 2.15 6.86
CA PRO A 333 15.67 1.78 7.93
C PRO A 333 14.81 3.00 8.29
N THR A 334 13.54 2.75 8.58
CA THR A 334 12.72 3.71 9.34
C THR A 334 13.54 4.11 10.57
N PRO A 335 13.72 5.40 10.91
CA PRO A 335 14.38 5.76 12.15
C PRO A 335 13.60 5.10 13.30
N ILE A 336 14.20 4.10 13.93
CA ILE A 336 13.68 3.50 15.15
C ILE A 336 13.82 4.61 16.21
N PRO A 337 12.74 5.05 16.87
CA PRO A 337 12.88 5.95 17.99
C PRO A 337 13.85 5.30 18.99
N THR A 338 14.92 6.01 19.33
CA THR A 338 15.72 5.68 20.51
C THR A 338 14.81 5.83 21.72
N GLY A 339 14.06 4.76 22.02
CA GLY A 339 13.37 4.61 23.28
C GLY A 339 14.42 4.66 24.36
N ASP A 340 14.38 5.74 25.11
CA ASP A 340 15.04 6.02 26.37
C ASP A 340 15.61 4.75 27.03
N ARG A 341 16.89 4.44 26.76
CA ARG A 341 17.68 3.62 27.67
C ARG A 341 18.05 4.55 28.82
N THR A 342 17.08 4.83 29.67
CA THR A 342 17.41 5.22 31.04
C THR A 342 18.07 4.01 31.66
N GLU A 343 19.40 4.09 31.79
CA GLU A 343 20.17 3.29 32.73
C GLU A 343 19.56 3.46 34.12
N THR A 344 18.61 2.60 34.46
CA THR A 344 18.38 2.24 35.86
C THR A 344 19.19 0.99 36.13
N ALA A 345 20.52 1.19 36.14
CA ALA A 345 21.40 0.28 36.84
C ALA A 345 21.02 0.33 38.33
N ALA A 346 20.53 -0.81 38.80
CA ALA A 346 20.15 -1.15 40.14
C ALA A 346 21.01 -0.46 41.23
N ALA A 347 20.38 0.43 42.00
CA ALA A 347 20.65 0.54 43.42
C ALA A 347 19.62 -0.36 44.12
N HIS A 348 20.03 -1.56 44.53
CA HIS A 348 19.55 -2.32 45.71
C HIS A 348 20.05 -3.77 45.66
N ALA A 349 21.23 -4.00 46.26
CA ALA A 349 21.58 -5.10 47.17
C ALA A 349 23.09 -5.05 47.43
#